data_AF-W1YID6-F1
#
_entry.id   AF-W1YID6-F1
#
_cell.length_a   1.000
_cell.length_b   1.000
_cell.length_c   1.000
_cell.angle_alpha   90.00
_cell.angle_beta   90.00
_cell.angle_gamma   90.00
#
_symmetry.space_group_name_H-M   'P 1'
#
loop_
_entity.id
_entity.type
_entity.pdbx_description
1 polymer ?
#
loop_
_entity_poly.entity_id
_entity_poly.type
_entity_poly.pdbx_seq_one_letter_code
_entity_poly.pdbx_strand_id
1 'polypeptide(L)' 'TVFSTTEEWTVDRNKFYTKGKVSPFDGMTVTGRAKLTVVDGKVVMKEGVVL' A
#
# COMPACT_ATOMS: atom_id res chain seq x y z
N THR A 1 -6.07 -9.04 6.50
CA THR A 1 -4.90 -8.26 6.03
C THR A 1 -3.85 -8.24 7.10
N VAL A 2 -2.57 -8.42 6.76
CA VAL A 2 -1.43 -8.22 7.66
C VAL A 2 -0.80 -6.87 7.35
N PHE A 3 -0.50 -6.10 8.39
CA PHE A 3 0.10 -4.77 8.27
C PHE A 3 1.29 -4.63 9.23
N SER A 4 2.33 -3.95 8.78
CA SER A 4 3.41 -3.46 9.64
C SER A 4 2.91 -2.22 10.38
N THR A 5 3.13 -2.14 11.69
CA THR A 5 2.77 -1.00 12.54
C THR A 5 3.88 0.04 12.65
N THR A 6 5.11 -0.31 12.27
CA THR A 6 6.30 0.51 12.53
C THR A 6 7.04 0.93 11.26
N GLU A 7 6.65 0.41 10.10
CA GLU A 7 7.31 0.75 8.83
C GLU A 7 6.95 2.15 8.37
N GLU A 8 7.97 2.98 8.18
CA GLU A 8 7.84 4.30 7.58
C GLU A 8 8.06 4.25 6.08
N TRP A 9 7.27 5.01 5.34
CA TRP A 9 7.43 5.14 3.89
C TRP A 9 6.85 6.46 3.40
N THR A 10 7.39 6.96 2.29
CA THR A 10 6.90 8.16 1.62
C THR A 10 5.86 7.79 0.58
N VAL A 11 4.70 8.44 0.64
CA VAL A 11 3.64 8.31 -0.35
C VAL A 11 4.15 8.82 -1.69
N ASP A 12 4.07 7.98 -2.71
CA ASP A 12 4.36 8.31 -4.10
C ASP A 12 3.12 7.99 -4.94
N ARG A 13 2.40 9.04 -5.34
CA ARG A 13 1.17 8.93 -6.12
C ARG A 13 1.38 8.17 -7.43
N ASN A 14 2.60 8.20 -7.99
CA ASN A 14 2.89 7.56 -9.27
C ASN A 14 2.80 6.04 -9.17
N LYS A 15 2.97 5.48 -7.96
CA LYS A 15 2.86 4.04 -7.68
C LYS A 15 1.42 3.57 -7.45
N PHE A 16 0.43 4.46 -7.39
CA PHE A 16 -0.96 4.07 -7.12
C PHE A 16 -1.57 3.29 -8.29
N TYR A 17 -2.40 2.28 -8.03
CA TYR A 17 -3.10 1.56 -9.10
C TYR A 17 -4.18 2.40 -9.80
N THR A 18 -4.66 3.46 -9.15
CA THR A 18 -5.66 4.38 -9.72
C THR A 18 -5.12 5.15 -10.93
N LYS A 19 -5.92 5.26 -11.99
CA LYS A 19 -5.56 5.97 -13.24
C LYS A 19 -5.25 7.46 -13.05
N GLY A 20 -5.98 8.15 -12.16
CA GLY A 20 -5.84 9.59 -11.98
C GLY A 20 -4.55 10.03 -11.28
N LYS A 21 -3.89 9.15 -10.53
CA LYS A 21 -2.63 9.43 -9.80
C LYS A 21 -2.68 10.73 -8.97
N VAL A 22 -3.85 11.16 -8.49
CA VAL A 22 -3.98 12.35 -7.63
C VAL A 22 -4.07 11.90 -6.17
N SER A 23 -3.32 12.56 -5.29
CA SER A 23 -3.38 12.34 -3.84
C SER A 23 -2.99 13.61 -3.11
N PRO A 24 -3.76 14.07 -2.10
CA PRO A 24 -3.32 15.16 -1.23
C PRO A 24 -2.15 14.75 -0.31
N PHE A 25 -1.85 13.45 -0.23
CA PHE A 25 -0.79 12.90 0.62
C PHE A 25 0.53 12.69 -0.12
N ASP A 26 0.63 13.00 -1.42
CA ASP A 26 1.86 12.81 -2.20
C ASP A 26 3.06 13.51 -1.55
N GLY A 27 4.16 12.77 -1.37
CA GLY A 27 5.38 13.27 -0.70
C GLY A 27 5.34 13.23 0.83
N MET A 28 4.22 12.90 1.48
CA MET A 28 4.18 12.73 2.93
C MET A 28 4.84 11.43 3.36
N THR A 29 5.64 11.47 4.42
CA THR A 29 6.10 10.26 5.12
C THR A 29 5.05 9.84 6.15
N VAL A 30 4.65 8.58 6.09
CA VAL A 30 3.63 7.98 6.97
C VAL A 30 4.16 6.70 7.59
N THR A 31 3.60 6.33 8.74
CA THR A 31 3.93 5.09 9.45
C THR A 31 2.80 4.07 9.29
N GLY A 32 3.18 2.83 9.05
CA GLY A 32 2.29 1.70 8.86
C GLY A 32 2.12 1.35 7.38
N ARG A 33 2.18 0.05 7.07
CA ARG A 33 2.08 -0.43 5.69
C ARG A 33 1.46 -1.81 5.59
N ALA A 34 0.50 -1.99 4.69
CA ALA A 34 -0.08 -3.30 4.41
C ALA A 34 0.93 -4.20 3.68
N LYS A 35 1.09 -5.44 4.15
CA LYS A 35 2.08 -6.41 3.66
C LYS A 35 1.45 -7.63 3.00
N LEU A 36 0.24 -8.01 3.41
CA LEU A 36 -0.45 -9.18 2.87
C LEU A 36 -1.97 -8.97 2.90
N THR A 37 -2.64 -9.24 1.79
CA THR A 37 -4.10 -9.32 1.74
C THR A 37 -4.52 -10.70 1.26
N VAL A 38 -5.40 -11.35 2.01
CA VAL A 38 -6.02 -12.63 1.68
C VAL A 38 -7.52 -12.41 1.56
N VAL A 39 -8.11 -12.85 0.44
CA VAL A 39 -9.56 -12.79 0.18
C VAL A 39 -9.99 -14.19 -0.23
N ASP A 40 -11.01 -14.73 0.43
CA ASP A 40 -11.55 -16.07 0.14
C ASP A 40 -10.46 -17.17 0.09
N GLY A 41 -9.55 -17.14 1.09
CA GLY A 41 -8.42 -18.06 1.18
C GLY A 41 -7.28 -17.84 0.17
N LYS A 42 -7.42 -16.89 -0.77
CA LYS A 42 -6.40 -16.59 -1.79
C LYS A 42 -5.58 -15.36 -1.42
N VAL A 43 -4.27 -15.45 -1.56
CA VAL A 43 -3.39 -14.28 -1.45
C VAL A 43 -3.59 -13.42 -2.71
N VAL A 44 -4.02 -12.17 -2.53
CA VAL A 44 -4.29 -11.23 -3.62
C VAL A 44 -3.32 -10.04 -3.63
N MET A 45 -2.56 -9.83 -2.56
CA MET A 45 -1.52 -8.81 -2.48
C MET A 45 -0.42 -9.27 -1.52
N LYS A 46 0.84 -9.04 -1.90
CA LYS A 46 2.02 -9.35 -1.08
C LYS A 46 3.07 -8.24 -1.22
N GLU A 47 3.68 -7.85 -0.10
CA GLU A 47 4.69 -6.76 -0.02
C GLU A 47 4.25 -5.45 -0.69
N GLY A 48 2.95 -5.12 -0.61
CA GLY A 48 2.39 -3.92 -1.21
C GLY A 48 2.17 -4.00 -2.73
N VAL A 49 2.28 -5.19 -3.33
CA VAL A 49 2.03 -5.45 -4.76
C VAL A 49 0.87 -6.42 -4.92
N VAL A 50 -0.16 -6.02 -5.68
CA VAL A 50 -1.30 -6.87 -6.05
C VAL A 50 -0.84 -8.00 -6.99
N LEU A 51 -1.34 -9.22 -6.76
CA LEU A 51 -1.03 -10.43 -7.54
C LEU A 51 -2.03 -10.65 -8.68
#